data_AF-A0A2A2F7K3-F1
#
_entry.id   AF-A0A2A2F7K3-F1
#
_cell.length_a   1.000
_cell.length_b   1.000
_cell.length_c   1.000
_cell.angle_alpha   90.00
_cell.angle_beta   90.00
_cell.angle_gamma   90.00
#
_symmetry.space_group_name_H-M   'P 1'
#
loop_
_entity.id
_entity.type
_entity.pdbx_description
1 polymer ?
#
loop_
_entity_poly.entity_id
_entity_poly.type
_entity_poly.pdbx_seq_one_letter_code
_entity_poly.pdbx_strand_id
1 'polypeptide(L)'
;MPRPYPPEFRARAIALVREGRQVKQTAADLGIHPVTLHSWLRQDDIDQGRRPGRSTQESAELRAARGRIRQLEQELAIIRHAATWLDEEGGVPPKRAHPVIDRLVDAGAPVHTCCRILGVSRQGYYRYRKRPTSSTELRRRWLTGLIREIHVASRGTYGYRRIHAELTIGMGIPCSSRLISALMTRASIGGLPGPARIKRLRGVATADDLVNRKFHRLALNELWVTDITEHPTREGKVYCAAVLDACSRKIIGWAIDSKQDSTLVINALDMAIRARKPGAGGIVHADHGVQFTSWVFTQKIRSAGLLPSFGTVGDGLDNAMMESFWSTMQIELLNRRKWKTRIELANAIFEYIEVFYNRRRRHSALEYATPHEYDLARTPQALTTAGS
;
A
#
# COMPACT_ATOMS: atom_id res chain seq x y z
N MET A 1 -31.01 38.44 32.48
CA MET A 1 -30.19 39.26 33.40
C MET A 1 -30.63 40.71 33.29
N PRO A 2 -30.88 41.43 34.38
CA PRO A 2 -31.21 42.85 34.32
C PRO A 2 -30.06 43.62 33.66
N ARG A 3 -30.40 44.67 32.89
CA ARG A 3 -29.40 45.51 32.23
C ARG A 3 -28.51 46.17 33.29
N PRO A 4 -27.17 46.14 33.13
CA PRO A 4 -26.27 46.82 34.06
C PRO A 4 -26.53 48.33 34.04
N TYR A 5 -26.44 48.97 35.21
CA TYR A 5 -26.58 50.42 35.32
C TYR A 5 -25.46 51.14 34.54
N PRO A 6 -25.75 52.24 33.83
CA PRO A 6 -24.73 53.04 33.16
C PRO A 6 -23.63 53.51 34.12
N PRO A 7 -22.37 53.62 33.65
CA PRO A 7 -21.25 54.04 34.50
C PRO A 7 -21.43 55.47 35.04
N GLU A 8 -22.02 56.37 34.25
CA GLU A 8 -22.32 57.75 34.66
C GLU A 8 -23.35 57.80 35.80
N PHE A 9 -24.37 56.94 35.73
CA PHE A 9 -25.39 56.81 36.77
C PHE A 9 -24.78 56.32 38.10
N ARG A 10 -23.88 55.32 38.02
CA ARG A 10 -23.14 54.82 39.18
C ARG A 10 -22.23 55.89 39.79
N ALA A 11 -21.51 56.66 38.97
CA ALA A 11 -20.62 57.72 39.44
C ALA A 11 -21.40 58.83 40.17
N ARG A 12 -22.55 59.24 39.62
CA ARG A 12 -23.43 60.25 40.23
C ARG A 12 -24.01 59.78 41.57
N ALA A 13 -24.42 58.51 41.66
CA ALA A 13 -24.93 57.92 42.90
C ALA A 13 -23.88 57.89 44.01
N ILE A 14 -22.62 57.61 43.67
CA ILE A 14 -21.49 57.63 44.61
C ILE A 14 -21.20 59.07 45.07
N ALA A 15 -21.16 60.04 44.14
CA ALA A 15 -20.91 61.45 44.45
C ALA A 15 -21.89 62.00 45.49
N LEU A 16 -23.20 61.75 45.32
CA LEU A 16 -24.24 62.20 46.25
C LEU A 16 -24.03 61.69 47.69
N VAL A 17 -23.56 60.45 47.85
CA VAL A 17 -23.25 59.90 49.19
C VAL A 17 -21.98 60.52 49.75
N ARG A 18 -20.96 60.78 48.93
CA ARG A 18 -19.70 61.43 49.36
C ARG A 18 -19.90 62.89 49.74
N GLU A 19 -20.88 63.57 49.16
CA GLU A 19 -21.32 64.92 49.55
C GLU A 19 -22.08 64.95 50.89
N GLY A 20 -22.28 63.80 51.55
CA GLY A 20 -22.82 63.70 52.91
C GLY A 20 -24.26 63.18 52.99
N ARG A 21 -24.90 62.79 51.87
CA ARG A 21 -26.24 62.18 51.91
C ARG A 21 -26.20 60.76 52.47
N GLN A 22 -27.24 60.38 53.22
CA GLN A 22 -27.36 59.03 53.74
C GLN A 22 -27.57 58.00 52.61
N VAL A 23 -26.88 56.85 52.71
CA VAL A 23 -26.93 55.77 51.70
C VAL A 23 -28.34 55.22 51.49
N LYS A 24 -29.11 55.03 52.57
CA LYS A 24 -30.49 54.51 52.48
C LYS A 24 -31.42 55.48 51.73
N GLN A 25 -31.28 56.77 51.98
CA GLN A 25 -32.09 57.80 51.33
C GLN A 25 -31.68 57.99 49.87
N THR A 26 -30.38 58.03 49.58
CA THR A 26 -29.86 58.13 48.21
C THR A 26 -30.23 56.91 47.36
N ALA A 27 -30.27 55.71 47.95
CA ALA A 27 -30.71 54.50 47.26
C ALA A 27 -32.22 54.53 46.94
N ALA A 28 -33.05 55.00 47.88
CA ALA A 28 -34.49 55.18 47.67
C ALA A 28 -34.79 56.23 46.59
N ASP A 29 -34.14 57.40 46.65
CA ASP A 29 -34.29 58.50 45.68
C ASP A 29 -33.92 58.09 44.24
N LEU A 30 -32.91 57.22 44.10
CA LEU A 30 -32.42 56.74 42.80
C LEU A 30 -33.09 55.44 42.34
N GLY A 31 -34.03 54.88 43.12
CA GLY A 31 -34.74 53.65 42.79
C GLY A 31 -33.85 52.40 42.74
N ILE A 32 -32.74 52.39 43.49
CA ILE A 32 -31.80 51.25 43.55
C ILE A 32 -31.82 50.59 44.93
N HIS A 33 -31.48 49.30 44.98
CA HIS A 33 -31.39 48.60 46.26
C HIS A 33 -30.19 49.09 47.08
N PRO A 34 -30.31 49.38 48.40
CA PRO A 34 -29.22 49.92 49.22
C PRO A 34 -27.93 49.08 49.19
N VAL A 35 -28.05 47.76 49.10
CA VAL A 35 -26.91 46.83 48.99
C VAL A 35 -26.09 47.08 47.70
N THR A 36 -26.76 47.44 46.60
CA THR A 36 -26.10 47.78 45.33
C THR A 36 -25.26 49.05 45.49
N LEU A 37 -25.80 50.08 46.14
CA LEU A 37 -25.08 51.33 46.41
C LEU A 37 -23.91 51.11 47.38
N HIS A 38 -24.09 50.31 48.43
CA HIS A 38 -22.99 49.90 49.32
C HIS A 38 -21.88 49.14 48.58
N SER A 39 -22.24 48.24 47.66
CA SER A 39 -21.26 47.53 46.82
C SER A 39 -20.48 48.48 45.91
N TRP A 40 -21.13 49.52 45.38
CA TRP A 40 -20.48 50.51 44.54
C TRP A 40 -19.52 51.40 45.31
N LEU A 41 -19.93 51.87 46.49
CA LEU A 41 -19.09 52.65 47.41
C LEU A 41 -17.87 51.85 47.88
N ARG A 42 -18.07 50.57 48.22
CA ARG A 42 -16.96 49.68 48.60
C ARG A 42 -15.95 49.50 47.47
N GLN A 43 -16.42 49.35 46.22
CA GLN A 43 -15.53 49.23 45.07
C GLN A 43 -14.84 50.55 44.75
N ASP A 44 -15.50 51.70 44.94
CA ASP A 44 -14.91 53.03 44.80
C ASP A 44 -13.83 53.29 45.87
N ASP A 45 -14.03 52.87 47.12
CA ASP A 45 -12.99 52.91 48.16
C ASP A 45 -11.76 52.07 47.79
N ILE A 46 -11.96 50.93 47.10
CA ILE A 46 -10.87 50.08 46.60
C ILE A 46 -10.18 50.75 45.41
N ASP A 47 -10.94 51.34 44.48
CA ASP A 47 -10.41 52.01 43.29
C ASP A 47 -9.59 53.28 43.66
N GLN A 48 -9.94 53.95 44.76
CA GLN A 48 -9.25 55.12 45.32
C GLN A 48 -8.13 54.75 46.32
N GLY A 49 -7.82 53.46 46.52
CA GLY A 49 -6.76 52.99 47.41
C GLY A 49 -7.05 53.16 48.92
N ARG A 50 -8.28 53.53 49.30
CA ARG A 50 -8.70 53.70 50.70
C ARG A 50 -8.99 52.37 51.40
N ARG A 51 -9.14 51.30 50.63
CA ARG A 51 -9.41 49.96 51.13
C ARG A 51 -8.62 48.92 50.31
N PRO A 52 -8.03 47.90 50.95
CA PRO A 52 -7.40 46.80 50.22
C PRO A 52 -8.44 45.99 49.42
N GLY A 53 -8.12 45.70 48.16
CA GLY A 53 -8.96 44.93 47.25
C GLY A 53 -8.47 45.05 45.81
N ARG A 54 -9.08 44.28 44.89
CA ARG A 54 -8.78 44.38 43.46
C ARG A 54 -9.56 45.53 42.84
N SER A 55 -8.86 46.45 42.18
CA SER A 55 -9.51 47.61 41.55
C SER A 55 -10.35 47.20 40.33
N THR A 56 -11.25 48.07 39.92
CA THR A 56 -12.05 47.93 38.69
C THR A 56 -11.12 47.89 37.47
N GLN A 57 -10.03 48.66 37.48
CA GLN A 57 -9.01 48.66 36.43
C GLN A 57 -8.27 47.32 36.37
N GLU A 58 -7.72 46.83 37.49
CA GLU A 58 -7.05 45.53 37.57
C GLU A 58 -7.98 44.38 37.16
N SER A 59 -9.26 44.45 37.54
CA SER A 59 -10.27 43.47 37.14
C SER A 59 -10.60 43.51 35.65
N ALA A 60 -10.55 44.69 35.02
CA ALA A 60 -10.72 44.84 33.58
C ALA A 60 -9.49 44.32 32.81
N GLU A 61 -8.29 44.68 33.25
CA GLU A 61 -7.02 44.21 32.70
C GLU A 61 -6.90 42.68 32.83
N LEU A 62 -7.23 42.11 33.99
CA LEU A 62 -7.21 40.65 34.18
C LEU A 62 -8.22 39.94 33.26
N ARG A 63 -9.40 40.52 33.03
CA ARG A 63 -10.37 39.96 32.07
C ARG A 63 -9.85 40.04 30.64
N ALA A 64 -9.26 41.17 30.25
CA ALA A 64 -8.65 41.35 28.94
C ALA A 64 -7.48 40.37 28.73
N ALA A 65 -6.59 40.24 29.71
CA ALA A 65 -5.46 39.32 29.70
C ALA A 65 -5.93 37.86 29.62
N ARG A 66 -6.90 37.45 30.43
CA ARG A 66 -7.51 36.11 30.34
C ARG A 66 -8.15 35.85 28.98
N GLY A 67 -8.80 36.87 28.40
CA GLY A 67 -9.33 36.81 27.04
C GLY A 67 -8.23 36.59 26.01
N ARG A 68 -7.13 37.34 26.12
CA ARG A 68 -5.97 37.23 25.24
C ARG A 68 -5.27 35.88 25.37
N ILE A 69 -5.12 35.35 26.59
CA ILE A 69 -4.54 34.02 26.84
C ILE A 69 -5.37 32.95 26.14
N ARG A 70 -6.70 32.94 26.33
CA ARG A 70 -7.58 31.97 25.63
C ARG A 70 -7.47 32.06 24.12
N GLN A 71 -7.39 33.28 23.57
CA GLN A 71 -7.20 33.47 22.14
C GLN A 71 -5.86 32.88 21.69
N LEU A 72 -4.76 33.20 22.38
CA LEU A 72 -3.43 32.71 22.04
C LEU A 72 -3.32 31.19 22.18
N GLU A 73 -3.93 30.59 23.20
CA GLU A 73 -4.01 29.14 23.37
C GLU A 73 -4.73 28.47 22.19
N GLN A 74 -5.84 29.04 21.73
CA GLN A 74 -6.56 28.55 20.56
C GLN A 74 -5.73 28.67 19.27
N GLU A 75 -5.05 29.80 19.07
CA GLU A 75 -4.17 30.01 17.90
C GLU A 75 -3.00 29.03 17.93
N LEU A 76 -2.38 28.82 19.10
CA LEU A 76 -1.27 27.91 19.28
C LEU A 76 -1.70 26.45 19.06
N ALA A 77 -2.90 26.06 19.51
CA ALA A 77 -3.46 24.75 19.21
C ALA A 77 -3.64 24.53 17.69
N ILE A 78 -4.16 25.54 16.98
CA ILE A 78 -4.29 25.50 15.52
C ILE A 78 -2.93 25.39 14.85
N ILE A 79 -1.92 26.16 15.28
CA ILE A 79 -0.57 26.13 14.71
C ILE A 79 0.07 24.76 14.95
N ARG A 80 0.01 24.22 16.17
CA ARG A 80 0.55 22.89 16.49
C ARG A 80 -0.09 21.81 15.65
N HIS A 81 -1.42 21.83 15.55
CA HIS A 81 -2.14 20.84 14.76
C HIS A 81 -1.89 21.02 13.26
N ALA A 82 -1.78 22.25 12.76
CA ALA A 82 -1.41 22.50 11.37
C ALA A 82 0.03 22.00 11.07
N ALA A 83 0.97 22.21 12.00
CA ALA A 83 2.36 21.80 11.86
C ALA A 83 2.51 20.27 11.75
N THR A 84 1.69 19.48 12.45
CA THR A 84 1.72 18.00 12.30
C THR A 84 1.32 17.51 10.91
N TRP A 85 0.66 18.35 10.11
CA TRP A 85 0.19 18.01 8.76
C TRP A 85 0.99 18.68 7.65
N LEU A 86 1.86 19.61 8.01
CA LEU A 86 2.70 20.39 7.12
C LEU A 86 4.15 19.99 7.41
N ASP A 87 4.59 18.85 6.89
CA ASP A 87 6.00 18.44 6.96
C ASP A 87 6.93 19.44 6.25
N GLU A 88 8.18 19.47 6.74
CA GLU A 88 9.25 20.48 6.68
C GLU A 88 9.68 21.08 5.32
N GLU A 89 9.01 20.80 4.21
CA GLU A 89 9.44 21.25 2.87
C GLU A 89 8.52 22.35 2.28
N GLY A 90 8.79 23.60 2.67
CA GLY A 90 8.60 24.77 1.81
C GLY A 90 7.15 25.25 1.55
N GLY A 91 6.61 26.04 2.49
CA GLY A 91 5.41 26.86 2.29
C GLY A 91 4.11 26.07 2.04
N VAL A 92 2.95 26.68 2.31
CA VAL A 92 1.66 26.03 2.07
C VAL A 92 1.04 26.57 0.79
N PRO A 93 1.04 25.82 -0.33
CA PRO A 93 0.22 26.19 -1.47
C PRO A 93 -1.25 26.27 -1.03
N PRO A 94 -2.03 27.27 -1.46
CA PRO A 94 -3.43 27.44 -1.02
C PRO A 94 -4.30 26.17 -1.15
N LYS A 95 -3.99 25.32 -2.15
CA LYS A 95 -4.69 24.04 -2.40
C LYS A 95 -4.44 22.97 -1.32
N ARG A 96 -3.33 23.03 -0.58
CA ARG A 96 -3.02 22.13 0.53
C ARG A 96 -3.54 22.67 1.88
N ALA A 97 -3.74 23.98 1.99
CA ALA A 97 -4.27 24.61 3.20
C ALA A 97 -5.75 24.27 3.45
N HIS A 98 -6.59 24.22 2.42
CA HIS A 98 -8.03 24.01 2.63
C HIS A 98 -8.40 22.63 3.25
N PRO A 99 -7.81 21.49 2.82
CA PRO A 99 -8.02 20.21 3.51
C PRO A 99 -7.59 20.23 4.99
N VAL A 100 -6.55 20.99 5.34
CA VAL A 100 -6.10 21.15 6.74
C VAL A 100 -7.13 21.95 7.53
N ILE A 101 -7.72 23.00 6.92
CA ILE A 101 -8.80 23.78 7.52
C ILE A 101 -10.03 22.91 7.79
N ASP A 102 -10.43 22.03 6.87
CA ASP A 102 -11.57 21.12 7.11
C ASP A 102 -11.37 20.30 8.40
N ARG A 103 -10.19 19.68 8.56
CA ARG A 103 -9.89 18.89 9.76
C ARG A 103 -9.83 19.73 11.04
N LEU A 104 -9.26 20.93 10.97
CA LEU A 104 -9.24 21.86 12.11
C LEU A 104 -10.66 22.28 12.51
N VAL A 105 -11.53 22.51 11.54
CA VAL A 105 -12.94 22.85 11.75
C VAL A 105 -13.70 21.66 12.34
N ASP A 106 -13.45 20.44 11.85
CA ASP A 106 -14.00 19.20 12.43
C ASP A 106 -13.52 18.99 13.88
N ALA A 107 -12.31 19.44 14.22
CA ALA A 107 -11.79 19.48 15.58
C ALA A 107 -12.32 20.67 16.42
N GLY A 108 -13.27 21.46 15.89
CA GLY A 108 -13.93 22.56 16.59
C GLY A 108 -13.28 23.93 16.45
N ALA A 109 -12.26 24.09 15.59
CA ALA A 109 -11.60 25.38 15.39
C ALA A 109 -12.44 26.33 14.51
N PRO A 110 -12.52 27.64 14.84
CA PRO A 110 -13.24 28.62 14.03
C PRO A 110 -12.58 28.82 12.66
N VAL A 111 -13.36 28.70 11.58
CA VAL A 111 -12.92 28.85 10.18
C VAL A 111 -12.12 30.13 9.95
N HIS A 112 -12.57 31.27 10.50
CA HIS A 112 -11.89 32.56 10.36
C HIS A 112 -10.46 32.52 10.93
N THR A 113 -10.29 31.93 12.11
CA THR A 113 -9.00 31.82 12.78
C THR A 113 -8.06 30.91 11.99
N CYS A 114 -8.55 29.76 11.51
CA CYS A 114 -7.77 28.85 10.67
C CYS A 114 -7.34 29.50 9.35
N CYS A 115 -8.25 30.21 8.66
CA CYS A 115 -7.94 30.91 7.41
C CYS A 115 -6.88 31.98 7.61
N ARG A 116 -6.97 32.78 8.68
CA ARG A 116 -6.00 33.82 9.00
C ARG A 116 -4.62 33.23 9.30
N ILE A 117 -4.55 32.18 10.12
CA ILE A 117 -3.29 31.52 10.49
C ILE A 117 -2.62 30.88 9.28
N LEU A 118 -3.39 30.23 8.40
CA LEU A 118 -2.88 29.54 7.21
C LEU A 118 -2.75 30.44 5.97
N GLY A 119 -3.01 31.75 6.11
CA GLY A 119 -2.80 32.73 5.03
C GLY A 119 -3.73 32.56 3.82
N VAL A 120 -4.94 32.02 4.00
CA VAL A 120 -5.92 31.83 2.92
C VAL A 120 -7.18 32.67 3.11
N SER A 121 -7.84 33.04 2.01
CA SER A 121 -9.09 33.81 2.08
C SER A 121 -10.28 32.93 2.49
N ARG A 122 -11.16 33.45 3.36
CA ARG A 122 -12.41 32.78 3.76
C ARG A 122 -13.29 32.43 2.55
N GLN A 123 -13.40 33.35 1.60
CA GLN A 123 -14.16 33.14 0.37
C GLN A 123 -13.57 32.00 -0.47
N GLY A 124 -12.23 31.91 -0.56
CA GLY A 124 -11.52 30.81 -1.22
C GLY A 124 -11.78 29.46 -0.56
N TYR A 125 -11.75 29.41 0.78
CA TYR A 125 -12.05 28.19 1.55
C TYR A 125 -13.49 27.72 1.32
N TYR A 126 -14.50 28.60 1.42
CA TYR A 126 -15.89 28.20 1.18
C TYR A 126 -16.15 27.81 -0.28
N ARG A 127 -15.47 28.44 -1.25
CA ARG A 127 -15.52 28.03 -2.66
C ARG A 127 -14.93 26.64 -2.84
N TYR A 128 -13.84 26.32 -2.16
CA TYR A 128 -13.26 24.97 -2.14
C TYR A 128 -14.22 23.96 -1.51
N ARG A 129 -14.81 24.27 -0.36
CA ARG A 129 -15.72 23.35 0.35
C ARG A 129 -16.99 23.03 -0.46
N LYS A 130 -17.45 23.97 -1.27
CA LYS A 130 -18.57 23.78 -2.21
C LYS A 130 -18.15 23.18 -3.56
N ARG A 131 -16.85 23.02 -3.82
CA ARG A 131 -16.37 22.56 -5.12
C ARG A 131 -16.70 21.08 -5.30
N PRO A 132 -17.40 20.69 -6.38
CA PRO A 132 -17.64 19.28 -6.65
C PRO A 132 -16.31 18.56 -6.91
N THR A 133 -16.28 17.26 -6.60
CA THR A 133 -15.12 16.40 -6.90
C THR A 133 -14.85 16.47 -8.41
N SER A 134 -13.62 16.79 -8.80
CA SER A 134 -13.28 16.87 -10.23
C SER A 134 -13.34 15.50 -10.89
N SER A 135 -13.58 15.45 -12.19
CA SER A 135 -13.54 14.21 -12.99
C SER A 135 -12.21 13.46 -12.80
N THR A 136 -11.09 14.20 -12.72
CA THR A 136 -9.76 13.63 -12.43
C THR A 136 -9.69 12.96 -11.08
N GLU A 137 -10.24 13.58 -10.04
CA GLU A 137 -10.24 13.01 -8.69
C GLU A 137 -11.17 11.80 -8.59
N LEU A 138 -12.33 11.85 -9.26
CA LEU A 138 -13.24 10.72 -9.37
C LEU A 138 -12.56 9.54 -10.09
N ARG A 139 -11.89 9.79 -11.22
CA ARG A 139 -11.11 8.76 -11.94
C ARG A 139 -10.02 8.16 -11.06
N ARG A 140 -9.31 8.97 -10.27
CA ARG A 140 -8.28 8.49 -9.35
C ARG A 140 -8.87 7.59 -8.26
N ARG A 141 -9.99 7.98 -7.65
CA ARG A 141 -10.69 7.16 -6.65
C ARG A 141 -11.15 5.83 -7.23
N TRP A 142 -11.74 5.86 -8.42
CA TRP A 142 -12.14 4.66 -9.14
C TRP A 142 -10.94 3.74 -9.45
N LEU A 143 -9.85 4.29 -9.99
CA LEU A 143 -8.61 3.54 -10.21
C LEU A 143 -8.03 2.97 -8.90
N THR A 144 -8.05 3.72 -7.80
CA THR A 144 -7.62 3.19 -6.49
C THR A 144 -8.48 2.02 -6.03
N GLY A 145 -9.79 2.02 -6.33
CA GLY A 145 -10.66 0.87 -6.12
C GLY A 145 -10.19 -0.36 -6.89
N LEU A 146 -10.01 -0.23 -8.21
CA LEU A 146 -9.53 -1.33 -9.06
C LEU A 146 -8.13 -1.83 -8.65
N ILE A 147 -7.22 -0.93 -8.29
CA ILE A 147 -5.88 -1.29 -7.79
C ILE A 147 -6.00 -2.20 -6.56
N ARG A 148 -6.94 -1.92 -5.64
CA ARG A 148 -7.17 -2.78 -4.45
C ARG A 148 -7.69 -4.15 -4.85
N GLU A 149 -8.67 -4.21 -5.74
CA GLU A 149 -9.23 -5.48 -6.22
C GLU A 149 -8.17 -6.34 -6.91
N ILE A 150 -7.36 -5.76 -7.81
CA ILE A 150 -6.25 -6.45 -8.48
C ILE A 150 -5.20 -6.90 -7.45
N HIS A 151 -4.89 -6.05 -6.47
CA HIS A 151 -3.92 -6.41 -5.44
C HIS A 151 -4.41 -7.59 -4.59
N VAL A 152 -5.69 -7.62 -4.22
CA VAL A 152 -6.30 -8.76 -3.52
C VAL A 152 -6.32 -10.00 -4.40
N ALA A 153 -6.75 -9.89 -5.66
CA ALA A 153 -6.77 -11.00 -6.62
C ALA A 153 -5.37 -11.59 -6.87
N SER A 154 -4.33 -10.76 -6.75
CA SER A 154 -2.93 -11.19 -6.81
C SER A 154 -2.35 -11.63 -5.47
N ARG A 155 -3.16 -11.85 -4.42
CA ARG A 155 -2.74 -12.26 -3.06
C ARG A 155 -1.81 -11.27 -2.36
N GLY A 156 -1.90 -10.00 -2.75
CA GLY A 156 -1.02 -8.95 -2.29
C GLY A 156 0.41 -9.03 -2.86
N THR A 157 0.64 -9.80 -3.93
CA THR A 157 1.98 -9.98 -4.51
C THR A 157 2.37 -8.84 -5.45
N TYR A 158 1.40 -8.24 -6.15
CA TYR A 158 1.70 -7.30 -7.22
C TYR A 158 2.14 -5.92 -6.71
N GLY A 159 3.31 -5.48 -7.18
CA GLY A 159 3.72 -4.09 -7.16
C GLY A 159 3.18 -3.30 -8.37
N TYR A 160 3.48 -1.99 -8.39
CA TYR A 160 2.88 -1.06 -9.36
C TYR A 160 3.05 -1.45 -10.83
N ARG A 161 4.15 -2.11 -11.21
CA ARG A 161 4.39 -2.53 -12.60
C ARG A 161 3.41 -3.62 -13.05
N ARG A 162 3.13 -4.61 -12.20
CA ARG A 162 2.18 -5.68 -12.52
C ARG A 162 0.74 -5.21 -12.43
N ILE A 163 0.43 -4.32 -11.47
CA ILE A 163 -0.89 -3.68 -11.42
C ILE A 163 -1.15 -2.81 -12.65
N HIS A 164 -0.13 -2.06 -13.08
CA HIS A 164 -0.21 -1.28 -14.32
C HIS A 164 -0.48 -2.20 -15.53
N ALA A 165 0.27 -3.28 -15.67
CA ALA A 165 0.03 -4.26 -16.74
C ALA A 165 -1.37 -4.89 -16.68
N GLU A 166 -1.88 -5.25 -15.50
CA GLU A 166 -3.23 -5.80 -15.35
C GLU A 166 -4.30 -4.79 -15.78
N LEU A 167 -4.16 -3.52 -15.38
CA LEU A 167 -5.07 -2.46 -15.79
C LEU A 167 -5.01 -2.20 -17.29
N THR A 168 -3.82 -2.12 -17.89
CA THR A 168 -3.69 -1.74 -19.29
C THR A 168 -3.91 -2.90 -20.26
N ILE A 169 -3.29 -4.06 -20.00
CA ILE A 169 -3.32 -5.23 -20.89
C ILE A 169 -4.53 -6.10 -20.54
N GLY A 170 -4.73 -6.41 -19.26
CA GLY A 170 -5.81 -7.28 -18.81
C GLY A 170 -7.20 -6.64 -18.92
N MET A 171 -7.32 -5.36 -18.57
CA MET A 171 -8.61 -4.65 -18.54
C MET A 171 -8.79 -3.58 -19.63
N GLY A 172 -7.75 -3.29 -20.42
CA GLY A 172 -7.82 -2.27 -21.48
C GLY A 172 -7.95 -0.83 -20.98
N ILE A 173 -7.61 -0.55 -19.71
CA ILE A 173 -7.76 0.77 -19.08
C ILE A 173 -6.44 1.55 -19.21
N PRO A 174 -6.37 2.59 -20.07
CA PRO A 174 -5.15 3.35 -20.25
C PRO A 174 -4.85 4.19 -19.00
N CYS A 175 -3.67 3.94 -18.43
CA CYS A 175 -3.14 4.67 -17.29
C CYS A 175 -1.60 4.68 -17.32
N SER A 176 -0.99 5.69 -16.70
CA SER A 176 0.47 5.76 -16.60
C SER A 176 0.98 5.00 -15.38
N SER A 177 2.11 4.32 -15.50
CA SER A 177 2.74 3.59 -14.40
C SER A 177 3.09 4.50 -13.21
N ARG A 178 3.46 5.76 -13.47
CA ARG A 178 3.72 6.79 -12.44
C ARG A 178 2.45 7.15 -11.66
N LEU A 179 1.30 7.23 -12.33
CA LEU A 179 0.01 7.46 -11.64
C LEU A 179 -0.32 6.28 -10.73
N ILE A 180 -0.19 5.05 -11.22
CA ILE A 180 -0.45 3.84 -10.43
C ILE A 180 0.45 3.77 -9.20
N SER A 181 1.76 4.02 -9.38
CA SER A 181 2.71 4.08 -8.27
C SER A 181 2.29 5.12 -7.21
N ALA A 182 1.94 6.34 -7.63
CA ALA A 182 1.49 7.38 -6.70
C ALA A 182 0.18 7.03 -5.97
N LEU A 183 -0.77 6.38 -6.65
CA LEU A 183 -2.03 5.94 -6.04
C LEU A 183 -1.80 4.79 -5.05
N MET A 184 -0.93 3.83 -5.39
CA MET A 184 -0.54 2.74 -4.49
C MET A 184 0.13 3.26 -3.23
N THR A 185 1.09 4.19 -3.35
CA THR A 185 1.75 4.81 -2.19
C THR A 185 0.74 5.51 -1.28
N ARG A 186 -0.19 6.30 -1.85
CA ARG A 186 -1.23 6.99 -1.07
C ARG A 186 -2.23 6.04 -0.41
N ALA A 187 -2.44 4.87 -1.00
CA ALA A 187 -3.31 3.84 -0.45
C ALA A 187 -2.58 2.86 0.47
N SER A 188 -1.27 3.07 0.73
CA SER A 188 -0.41 2.16 1.50
C SER A 188 -0.40 0.72 0.96
N ILE A 189 -0.47 0.59 -0.37
CA ILE A 189 -0.42 -0.69 -1.08
C ILE A 189 1.00 -0.89 -1.59
N GLY A 190 1.65 -1.98 -1.20
CA GLY A 190 2.99 -2.36 -1.66
C GLY A 190 2.97 -3.78 -2.23
N GLY A 191 3.77 -4.01 -3.27
CA GLY A 191 4.05 -5.39 -3.71
C GLY A 191 5.00 -6.09 -2.75
N LEU A 192 5.08 -7.41 -2.83
CA LEU A 192 6.08 -8.17 -2.07
C LEU A 192 7.50 -7.80 -2.51
N PRO A 193 8.49 -7.88 -1.60
CA PRO A 193 9.89 -7.65 -1.96
C PRO A 193 10.30 -8.64 -3.06
N GLY A 194 11.12 -8.17 -4.00
CA GLY A 194 11.74 -9.08 -4.96
C GLY A 194 12.72 -10.03 -4.27
N PRO A 195 13.12 -11.14 -4.92
CA PRO A 195 14.22 -11.96 -4.46
C PRO A 195 15.45 -11.11 -4.16
N ALA A 196 16.19 -11.46 -3.10
CA ALA A 196 17.49 -10.85 -2.83
C ALA A 196 18.37 -10.99 -4.10
N ARG A 197 18.96 -9.88 -4.56
CA ARG A 197 19.89 -9.92 -5.71
C ARG A 197 21.12 -10.72 -5.29
N ILE A 198 21.22 -11.96 -5.75
CA ILE A 198 22.46 -12.74 -5.62
C ILE A 198 23.49 -12.14 -6.59
N LYS A 199 24.73 -11.93 -6.11
CA LYS A 199 25.84 -11.45 -6.95
C LYS A 199 26.12 -12.48 -8.04
N ARG A 200 26.20 -12.04 -9.31
CA ARG A 200 26.62 -12.92 -10.42
C ARG A 200 28.09 -13.32 -10.21
N LEU A 201 28.36 -14.61 -10.02
CA LEU A 201 29.71 -15.16 -10.16
C LEU A 201 30.10 -15.14 -11.65
N ARG A 202 31.29 -14.63 -11.98
CA ARG A 202 31.82 -14.59 -13.35
C ARG A 202 32.88 -15.69 -13.52
N GLY A 203 32.79 -16.47 -14.60
CA GLY A 203 33.94 -17.17 -15.18
C GLY A 203 34.19 -18.61 -14.73
N VAL A 204 33.24 -19.52 -14.94
CA VAL A 204 33.54 -20.97 -14.98
C VAL A 204 33.16 -21.44 -16.38
N ALA A 205 34.13 -21.94 -17.13
CA ALA A 205 33.93 -22.57 -18.43
C ALA A 205 33.85 -24.08 -18.24
N THR A 206 32.85 -24.72 -18.84
CA THR A 206 32.67 -26.17 -18.69
C THR A 206 32.11 -26.80 -19.97
N ALA A 207 32.62 -27.98 -20.30
CA ALA A 207 32.19 -28.81 -21.42
C ALA A 207 31.00 -29.71 -21.01
N ASP A 208 30.17 -30.08 -22.01
CA ASP A 208 28.94 -30.90 -21.96
C ASP A 208 27.59 -30.20 -21.65
N ASP A 209 27.56 -28.90 -21.40
CA ASP A 209 26.31 -28.12 -21.35
C ASP A 209 25.79 -27.77 -22.76
N LEU A 210 24.80 -28.52 -23.26
CA LEU A 210 24.11 -28.19 -24.53
C LEU A 210 23.33 -26.86 -24.46
N VAL A 211 22.97 -26.39 -23.26
CA VAL A 211 22.24 -25.14 -23.07
C VAL A 211 23.21 -23.94 -23.09
N ASN A 212 24.48 -24.12 -22.74
CA ASN A 212 25.52 -23.08 -22.63
C ASN A 212 25.00 -21.81 -21.91
N ARG A 213 24.15 -22.00 -20.88
CA ARG A 213 23.41 -20.91 -20.18
C ARG A 213 22.56 -20.00 -21.07
N LYS A 214 22.32 -20.37 -22.33
CA LYS A 214 21.41 -19.69 -23.26
C LYS A 214 20.02 -20.26 -23.06
N PHE A 215 19.34 -19.79 -22.02
CA PHE A 215 17.97 -20.23 -21.70
C PHE A 215 16.88 -19.61 -22.59
N HIS A 216 17.23 -18.62 -23.43
CA HIS A 216 16.25 -18.00 -24.33
C HIS A 216 15.92 -18.94 -25.49
N ARG A 217 14.62 -19.15 -25.73
CA ARG A 217 14.07 -19.97 -26.82
C ARG A 217 12.92 -19.22 -27.49
N LEU A 218 12.84 -19.35 -28.80
CA LEU A 218 11.90 -18.59 -29.62
C LEU A 218 10.60 -19.37 -29.85
N ALA A 219 10.68 -20.71 -29.84
CA ALA A 219 9.53 -21.58 -29.98
C ALA A 219 9.27 -22.42 -28.71
N LEU A 220 8.02 -22.83 -28.56
CA LEU A 220 7.58 -23.73 -27.50
C LEU A 220 8.27 -25.10 -27.66
N ASN A 221 8.53 -25.77 -26.54
CA ASN A 221 9.10 -27.11 -26.48
C ASN A 221 10.53 -27.29 -27.03
N GLU A 222 11.24 -26.20 -27.36
CA GLU A 222 12.66 -26.29 -27.72
C GLU A 222 13.55 -26.62 -26.51
N LEU A 223 13.18 -26.12 -25.33
CA LEU A 223 13.89 -26.38 -24.08
C LEU A 223 12.90 -26.45 -22.93
N TRP A 224 12.88 -27.60 -22.28
CA TRP A 224 12.28 -27.79 -20.96
C TRP A 224 13.39 -27.82 -19.93
N VAL A 225 13.14 -27.17 -18.80
CA VAL A 225 14.05 -27.18 -17.67
C VAL A 225 13.32 -27.79 -16.48
N THR A 226 13.97 -28.72 -15.79
CA THR A 226 13.37 -29.43 -14.67
C THR A 226 14.23 -29.33 -13.43
N ASP A 227 13.56 -29.31 -12.28
CA ASP A 227 14.21 -29.32 -10.98
C ASP A 227 13.30 -29.93 -9.91
N ILE A 228 13.91 -30.34 -8.80
CA ILE A 228 13.23 -30.82 -7.60
C ILE A 228 13.67 -30.02 -6.38
N THR A 229 12.70 -29.51 -5.63
CA THR A 229 12.97 -28.76 -4.39
C THR A 229 12.19 -29.35 -3.22
N GLU A 230 12.79 -29.31 -2.03
CA GLU A 230 12.16 -29.72 -0.77
C GLU A 230 11.50 -28.53 -0.05
N HIS A 231 10.36 -28.80 0.57
CA HIS A 231 9.57 -27.81 1.28
C HIS A 231 9.13 -28.34 2.66
N PRO A 232 9.51 -27.68 3.77
CA PRO A 232 9.23 -28.19 5.10
C PRO A 232 7.80 -27.89 5.57
N THR A 233 7.20 -28.84 6.28
CA THR A 233 5.98 -28.69 7.10
C THR A 233 6.25 -29.16 8.53
N ARG A 234 5.28 -29.01 9.44
CA ARG A 234 5.41 -29.55 10.81
C ARG A 234 5.39 -31.08 10.87
N GLU A 235 4.82 -31.77 9.88
CA GLU A 235 4.78 -33.24 9.79
C GLU A 235 5.99 -33.84 9.06
N GLY A 236 6.87 -32.98 8.53
CA GLY A 236 8.01 -33.35 7.71
C GLY A 236 7.98 -32.70 6.33
N LYS A 237 8.92 -33.10 5.48
CA LYS A 237 9.11 -32.47 4.17
C LYS A 237 8.15 -33.00 3.11
N VAL A 238 7.90 -32.15 2.12
CA VAL A 238 7.28 -32.46 0.84
C VAL A 238 8.27 -32.07 -0.26
N TYR A 239 8.39 -32.88 -1.28
CA TYR A 239 9.23 -32.63 -2.44
C TYR A 239 8.34 -32.29 -3.63
N CYS A 240 8.70 -31.26 -4.39
CA CYS A 240 8.02 -30.89 -5.62
C CYS A 240 9.02 -30.94 -6.77
N ALA A 241 8.73 -31.77 -7.78
CA ALA A 241 9.40 -31.73 -9.06
C ALA A 241 8.57 -30.88 -10.03
N ALA A 242 9.20 -30.03 -10.82
CA ALA A 242 8.52 -29.18 -11.80
C ALA A 242 9.31 -29.12 -13.11
N VAL A 243 8.57 -29.10 -14.22
CA VAL A 243 9.07 -28.98 -15.59
C VAL A 243 8.55 -27.67 -16.17
N LEU A 244 9.46 -26.78 -16.51
CA LEU A 244 9.19 -25.45 -17.06
C LEU A 244 9.56 -25.39 -18.54
N ASP A 245 8.66 -24.86 -19.37
CA ASP A 245 8.98 -24.52 -20.76
C ASP A 245 9.70 -23.16 -20.81
N ALA A 246 10.91 -23.14 -21.37
CA ALA A 246 11.80 -21.97 -21.36
C ALA A 246 11.23 -20.76 -22.12
N CYS A 247 10.48 -21.01 -23.20
CA CYS A 247 9.91 -19.99 -24.07
C CYS A 247 8.74 -19.27 -23.36
N SER A 248 7.78 -20.03 -22.84
CA SER A 248 6.55 -19.52 -22.24
C SER A 248 6.64 -19.26 -20.72
N ARG A 249 7.71 -19.73 -20.06
CA ARG A 249 7.86 -19.74 -18.59
C ARG A 249 6.78 -20.51 -17.85
N LYS A 250 5.95 -21.26 -18.55
CA LYS A 250 4.85 -22.05 -17.99
C LYS A 250 5.41 -23.31 -17.35
N ILE A 251 4.90 -23.66 -16.17
CA ILE A 251 5.10 -24.99 -15.62
C ILE A 251 4.15 -25.93 -16.36
N ILE A 252 4.71 -26.83 -17.16
CA ILE A 252 3.98 -27.71 -18.07
C ILE A 252 3.78 -29.11 -17.49
N GLY A 253 4.54 -29.45 -16.46
CA GLY A 253 4.36 -30.66 -15.67
C GLY A 253 4.94 -30.46 -14.28
N TRP A 254 4.36 -31.11 -13.29
CA TRP A 254 4.84 -31.10 -11.91
C TRP A 254 4.34 -32.35 -11.19
N ALA A 255 4.99 -32.70 -10.09
CA ALA A 255 4.56 -33.78 -9.21
C ALA A 255 5.01 -33.47 -7.79
N ILE A 256 4.26 -33.96 -6.81
CA ILE A 256 4.48 -33.71 -5.39
C ILE A 256 4.44 -35.03 -4.63
N ASP A 257 5.46 -35.31 -3.81
CA ASP A 257 5.51 -36.50 -2.97
C ASP A 257 6.19 -36.19 -1.61
N SER A 258 6.02 -37.10 -0.66
CA SER A 258 6.76 -37.17 0.60
C SER A 258 8.21 -37.66 0.46
N LYS A 259 8.57 -38.28 -0.68
CA LYS A 259 9.91 -38.85 -0.94
C LYS A 259 10.57 -38.23 -2.18
N GLN A 260 11.90 -38.11 -2.12
CA GLN A 260 12.73 -37.60 -3.21
C GLN A 260 13.32 -38.77 -4.04
N ASP A 261 12.49 -39.40 -4.87
CA ASP A 261 12.91 -40.52 -5.72
C ASP A 261 12.78 -40.20 -7.23
N SER A 262 13.20 -41.15 -8.06
CA SER A 262 13.11 -41.02 -9.52
C SER A 262 11.66 -41.02 -10.02
N THR A 263 10.73 -41.65 -9.29
CA THR A 263 9.32 -41.71 -9.69
C THR A 263 8.66 -40.33 -9.66
N LEU A 264 9.01 -39.51 -8.67
CA LEU A 264 8.54 -38.12 -8.56
C LEU A 264 8.92 -37.31 -9.81
N VAL A 265 10.17 -37.40 -10.23
CA VAL A 265 10.67 -36.69 -11.42
C VAL A 265 10.03 -37.24 -12.70
N ILE A 266 9.93 -38.57 -12.83
CA ILE A 266 9.29 -39.22 -13.98
C ILE A 266 7.81 -38.80 -14.09
N ASN A 267 7.09 -38.71 -12.98
CA ASN A 267 5.68 -38.29 -12.97
C ASN A 267 5.51 -36.86 -13.48
N ALA A 268 6.38 -35.94 -13.06
CA ALA A 268 6.37 -34.56 -13.55
C ALA A 268 6.68 -34.48 -15.06
N LEU A 269 7.66 -35.25 -15.52
CA LEU A 269 8.00 -35.33 -16.95
C LEU A 269 6.87 -35.96 -17.78
N ASP A 270 6.25 -37.02 -17.29
CA ASP A 270 5.11 -37.67 -17.95
C ASP A 270 3.92 -36.73 -18.08
N MET A 271 3.65 -35.93 -17.04
CA MET A 271 2.65 -34.87 -17.11
C MET A 271 2.98 -33.85 -18.21
N ALA A 272 4.23 -33.39 -18.29
CA ALA A 272 4.68 -32.45 -19.31
C ALA A 272 4.57 -33.03 -20.74
N ILE A 273 5.03 -34.27 -20.95
CA ILE A 273 4.95 -34.96 -22.25
C ILE A 273 3.48 -35.11 -22.68
N ARG A 274 2.60 -35.55 -21.77
CA ARG A 274 1.16 -35.69 -22.08
C ARG A 274 0.51 -34.35 -22.43
N ALA A 275 0.88 -33.29 -21.71
CA ALA A 275 0.34 -31.96 -21.93
C ALA A 275 0.81 -31.33 -23.25
N ARG A 276 2.07 -31.58 -23.66
CA ARG A 276 2.70 -30.92 -24.80
C ARG A 276 2.74 -31.72 -26.09
N LYS A 277 2.78 -33.06 -25.99
CA LYS A 277 3.03 -33.96 -27.13
C LYS A 277 4.14 -33.41 -28.05
N PRO A 278 5.35 -33.20 -27.51
CA PRO A 278 6.40 -32.48 -28.23
C PRO A 278 6.80 -33.22 -29.51
N GLY A 279 7.20 -32.46 -30.53
CA GLY A 279 7.89 -33.00 -31.69
C GLY A 279 9.32 -33.43 -31.34
N ALA A 280 9.99 -34.09 -32.28
CA ALA A 280 11.37 -34.52 -32.11
C ALA A 280 12.33 -33.32 -32.01
N GLY A 281 13.37 -33.44 -31.18
CA GLY A 281 14.50 -32.50 -31.13
C GLY A 281 14.46 -31.47 -30.00
N GLY A 282 13.39 -31.43 -29.19
CA GLY A 282 13.34 -30.60 -27.98
C GLY A 282 14.32 -31.10 -26.90
N ILE A 283 14.90 -30.18 -26.13
CA ILE A 283 15.88 -30.51 -25.08
C ILE A 283 15.18 -30.53 -23.72
N VAL A 284 15.48 -31.53 -22.88
CA VAL A 284 15.13 -31.53 -21.45
C VAL A 284 16.40 -31.36 -20.65
N HIS A 285 16.53 -30.23 -19.98
CA HIS A 285 17.67 -29.90 -19.14
C HIS A 285 17.35 -30.13 -17.67
N ALA A 286 18.20 -30.89 -16.98
CA ALA A 286 18.11 -31.16 -15.55
C ALA A 286 19.47 -30.97 -14.87
N ASP A 287 19.48 -30.60 -13.60
CA ASP A 287 20.73 -30.60 -12.81
C ASP A 287 21.23 -32.03 -12.56
N HIS A 288 22.52 -32.19 -12.26
CA HIS A 288 23.19 -33.47 -11.95
C HIS A 288 22.75 -34.05 -10.59
N GLY A 289 21.44 -34.25 -10.39
CA GLY A 289 20.88 -35.04 -9.31
C GLY A 289 20.81 -36.52 -9.69
N VAL A 290 21.06 -37.41 -8.72
CA VAL A 290 21.02 -38.87 -8.90
C VAL A 290 19.66 -39.35 -9.45
N GLN A 291 18.58 -38.61 -9.16
CA GLN A 291 17.24 -38.87 -9.67
C GLN A 291 17.12 -38.61 -11.18
N PHE A 292 17.78 -37.56 -11.67
CA PHE A 292 17.77 -37.14 -13.07
C PHE A 292 18.74 -37.96 -13.92
N THR A 293 19.79 -38.54 -13.35
CA THR A 293 20.73 -39.41 -14.07
C THR A 293 20.27 -40.88 -14.16
N SER A 294 19.07 -41.19 -13.66
CA SER A 294 18.54 -42.55 -13.74
C SER A 294 18.28 -42.99 -15.19
N TRP A 295 18.57 -44.26 -15.48
CA TRP A 295 18.38 -44.84 -16.80
C TRP A 295 16.93 -44.70 -17.30
N VAL A 296 15.96 -44.93 -16.40
CA VAL A 296 14.53 -44.83 -16.70
C VAL A 296 14.14 -43.40 -17.14
N PHE A 297 14.67 -42.37 -16.46
CA PHE A 297 14.42 -40.98 -16.83
C PHE A 297 14.97 -40.65 -18.23
N THR A 298 16.22 -41.04 -18.49
CA THR A 298 16.88 -40.83 -19.79
C THR A 298 16.14 -41.56 -20.92
N GLN A 299 15.71 -42.79 -20.69
CA GLN A 299 14.93 -43.57 -21.65
C GLN A 299 13.58 -42.92 -21.94
N LYS A 300 12.89 -42.40 -20.90
CA LYS A 300 11.62 -41.70 -21.06
C LYS A 300 11.74 -40.47 -21.96
N ILE A 301 12.75 -39.62 -21.72
CA ILE A 301 13.03 -38.44 -22.54
C ILE A 301 13.24 -38.85 -24.00
N ARG A 302 14.10 -39.82 -24.25
CA ARG A 302 14.39 -40.31 -25.61
C ARG A 302 13.16 -40.91 -26.30
N SER A 303 12.33 -41.65 -25.57
CA SER A 303 11.10 -42.25 -26.10
C SER A 303 10.06 -41.22 -26.53
N ALA A 304 10.11 -40.01 -25.96
CA ALA A 304 9.26 -38.88 -26.33
C ALA A 304 9.86 -38.03 -27.47
N GLY A 305 10.97 -38.46 -28.09
CA GLY A 305 11.66 -37.71 -29.14
C GLY A 305 12.49 -36.53 -28.64
N LEU A 306 12.70 -36.42 -27.33
CA LEU A 306 13.44 -35.35 -26.69
C LEU A 306 14.91 -35.75 -26.44
N LEU A 307 15.77 -34.75 -26.25
CA LEU A 307 17.19 -34.92 -25.99
C LEU A 307 17.51 -34.56 -24.53
N PRO A 308 18.05 -35.49 -23.73
CA PRO A 308 18.47 -35.17 -22.36
C PRO A 308 19.73 -34.30 -22.39
N SER A 309 19.74 -33.27 -21.56
CA SER A 309 20.90 -32.43 -21.26
C SER A 309 21.03 -32.34 -19.75
N PHE A 310 22.25 -32.47 -19.24
CA PHE A 310 22.50 -32.39 -17.81
C PHE A 310 23.50 -31.26 -17.52
N GLY A 311 23.17 -30.35 -16.60
CA GLY A 311 24.01 -29.21 -16.22
C GLY A 311 25.27 -29.64 -15.46
N THR A 312 26.35 -28.89 -15.45
CA THR A 312 27.63 -29.37 -14.90
C THR A 312 27.64 -29.52 -13.37
N VAL A 313 28.36 -30.52 -12.85
CA VAL A 313 28.44 -30.77 -11.40
C VAL A 313 29.05 -29.54 -10.70
N GLY A 314 28.27 -28.90 -9.83
CA GLY A 314 28.75 -27.83 -8.96
C GLY A 314 28.57 -26.40 -9.47
N ASP A 315 27.84 -26.17 -10.58
CA ASP A 315 27.52 -24.81 -11.04
C ASP A 315 26.01 -24.50 -10.95
N GLY A 316 25.63 -23.72 -9.93
CA GLY A 316 24.23 -23.30 -9.72
C GLY A 316 23.67 -22.39 -10.82
N LEU A 317 24.48 -21.96 -11.80
CA LEU A 317 24.00 -21.13 -12.91
C LEU A 317 23.33 -21.94 -14.03
N ASP A 318 23.45 -23.26 -14.02
CA ASP A 318 22.97 -24.13 -15.09
C ASP A 318 21.43 -24.34 -15.04
N ASN A 319 20.77 -23.93 -13.94
CA ASN A 319 19.31 -23.99 -13.78
C ASN A 319 18.64 -22.68 -13.33
N ALA A 320 19.20 -21.54 -13.74
CA ALA A 320 18.75 -20.21 -13.30
C ALA A 320 17.25 -19.93 -13.50
N MET A 321 16.59 -20.58 -14.48
CA MET A 321 15.15 -20.43 -14.68
C MET A 321 14.32 -21.11 -13.58
N MET A 322 14.68 -22.32 -13.17
CA MET A 322 14.00 -22.99 -12.07
C MET A 322 14.30 -22.33 -10.74
N GLU A 323 15.54 -21.90 -10.51
CA GLU A 323 15.87 -21.12 -9.31
C GLU A 323 15.00 -19.85 -9.19
N SER A 324 14.79 -19.14 -10.32
CA SER A 324 13.92 -17.97 -10.35
C SER A 324 12.47 -18.31 -10.03
N PHE A 325 11.98 -19.45 -10.54
CA PHE A 325 10.65 -19.97 -10.24
C PHE A 325 10.49 -20.32 -8.75
N TRP A 326 11.41 -21.10 -8.19
CA TRP A 326 11.39 -21.50 -6.78
C TRP A 326 11.51 -20.30 -5.85
N SER A 327 12.42 -19.36 -6.14
CA SER A 327 12.56 -18.13 -5.36
C SER A 327 11.28 -17.28 -5.40
N THR A 328 10.63 -17.23 -6.55
CA THR A 328 9.32 -16.58 -6.70
C THR A 328 8.26 -17.25 -5.83
N MET A 329 8.11 -18.57 -5.95
CA MET A 329 7.13 -19.33 -5.16
C MET A 329 7.42 -19.22 -3.65
N GLN A 330 8.70 -19.20 -3.27
CA GLN A 330 9.12 -19.04 -1.90
C GLN A 330 8.57 -17.74 -1.30
N ILE A 331 8.65 -16.64 -2.03
CA ILE A 331 8.18 -15.33 -1.58
C ILE A 331 6.65 -15.20 -1.68
N GLU A 332 6.09 -15.59 -2.83
CA GLU A 332 4.68 -15.34 -3.15
C GLU A 332 3.74 -16.34 -2.44
N LEU A 333 4.22 -17.54 -2.09
CA LEU A 333 3.45 -18.60 -1.43
C LEU A 333 4.06 -19.06 -0.11
N LEU A 334 5.29 -19.59 -0.12
CA LEU A 334 5.76 -20.44 1.00
C LEU A 334 6.07 -19.63 2.27
N ASN A 335 6.66 -18.45 2.14
CA ASN A 335 6.99 -17.56 3.25
C ASN A 335 5.77 -16.83 3.84
N ARG A 336 4.60 -16.95 3.21
CA ARG A 336 3.39 -16.24 3.63
C ARG A 336 2.80 -16.76 4.93
N ARG A 337 3.03 -18.03 5.25
CA ARG A 337 2.50 -18.71 6.44
C ARG A 337 3.32 -19.93 6.81
N LYS A 338 3.07 -20.49 7.99
CA LYS A 338 3.62 -21.79 8.40
C LYS A 338 2.66 -22.90 7.99
N TRP A 339 3.20 -23.98 7.46
CA TRP A 339 2.46 -25.13 6.94
C TRP A 339 2.38 -26.23 7.99
N LYS A 340 1.16 -26.70 8.30
CA LYS A 340 0.97 -27.71 9.34
C LYS A 340 1.19 -29.10 8.77
N THR A 341 0.49 -29.42 7.68
CA THR A 341 0.44 -30.78 7.13
C THR A 341 1.03 -30.85 5.73
N ARG A 342 1.48 -32.05 5.33
CA ARG A 342 1.96 -32.30 3.96
C ARG A 342 0.88 -32.02 2.91
N ILE A 343 -0.35 -32.44 3.19
CA ILE A 343 -1.51 -32.28 2.29
C ILE A 343 -1.86 -30.80 2.10
N GLU A 344 -1.86 -30.00 3.17
CA GLU A 344 -2.12 -28.56 3.10
C GLU A 344 -1.13 -27.86 2.16
N LEU A 345 0.16 -28.17 2.32
CA LEU A 345 1.21 -27.60 1.48
C LEU A 345 1.11 -28.09 0.03
N ALA A 346 0.90 -29.39 -0.18
CA ALA A 346 0.76 -29.97 -1.52
C ALA A 346 -0.39 -29.31 -2.31
N ASN A 347 -1.57 -29.17 -1.67
CA ASN A 347 -2.72 -28.50 -2.28
C ASN A 347 -2.43 -27.03 -2.62
N ALA A 348 -1.68 -26.34 -1.76
CA ALA A 348 -1.33 -24.94 -2.01
C ALA A 348 -0.29 -24.76 -3.12
N ILE A 349 0.68 -25.69 -3.24
CA ILE A 349 1.63 -25.70 -4.37
C ILE A 349 0.89 -25.99 -5.68
N PHE A 350 0.01 -26.99 -5.70
CA PHE A 350 -0.86 -27.29 -6.84
C PHE A 350 -1.64 -26.06 -7.30
N GLU A 351 -2.39 -25.46 -6.38
CA GLU A 351 -3.24 -24.31 -6.66
C GLU A 351 -2.40 -23.11 -7.13
N TYR A 352 -1.24 -22.90 -6.50
CA TYR A 352 -0.31 -21.86 -6.91
C TYR A 352 0.19 -22.08 -8.34
N ILE A 353 0.59 -23.30 -8.73
CA ILE A 353 1.11 -23.58 -10.07
C ILE A 353 0.01 -23.43 -11.13
N GLU A 354 -1.11 -24.15 -10.95
CA GLU A 354 -2.15 -24.30 -11.97
C GLU A 354 -3.08 -23.10 -12.09
N VAL A 355 -3.43 -22.47 -10.97
CA VAL A 355 -4.43 -21.38 -10.94
C VAL A 355 -3.75 -20.03 -10.96
N PHE A 356 -2.68 -19.85 -10.18
CA PHE A 356 -2.06 -18.54 -10.02
C PHE A 356 -0.89 -18.31 -10.99
N TYR A 357 0.20 -19.05 -10.86
CA TYR A 357 1.44 -18.86 -11.60
C TYR A 357 1.22 -18.96 -13.11
N ASN A 358 0.63 -20.06 -13.58
CA ASN A 358 0.44 -20.26 -15.02
C ASN A 358 -0.61 -19.31 -15.62
N ARG A 359 -1.76 -19.14 -14.96
CA ARG A 359 -2.95 -18.52 -15.56
C ARG A 359 -3.17 -17.04 -15.22
N ARG A 360 -2.68 -16.57 -14.07
CA ARG A 360 -2.98 -15.22 -13.56
C ARG A 360 -1.74 -14.36 -13.39
N ARG A 361 -0.59 -14.96 -13.07
CA ARG A 361 0.62 -14.23 -12.73
C ARG A 361 1.25 -13.58 -13.96
N ARG A 362 1.27 -12.25 -13.97
CA ARG A 362 1.90 -11.41 -15.01
C ARG A 362 3.43 -11.54 -14.94
N HIS A 363 4.07 -11.90 -16.04
CA HIS A 363 5.50 -12.19 -16.09
C HIS A 363 6.29 -11.13 -16.88
N SER A 364 7.23 -10.42 -16.24
CA SER A 364 7.95 -9.31 -16.89
C SER A 364 8.82 -9.73 -18.07
N ALA A 365 9.35 -10.95 -18.08
CA ALA A 365 10.11 -11.48 -19.23
C ALA A 365 9.21 -11.84 -20.44
N LEU A 366 7.90 -11.85 -20.26
CA LEU A 366 6.90 -12.11 -21.30
C LEU A 366 6.10 -10.84 -21.62
N GLU A 367 6.73 -9.67 -21.44
CA GLU A 367 6.08 -8.36 -21.61
C GLU A 367 4.79 -8.21 -20.77
N TYR A 368 4.77 -8.86 -19.60
CA TYR A 368 3.62 -8.95 -18.70
C TYR A 368 2.41 -9.73 -19.26
N ALA A 369 2.55 -10.56 -20.27
CA ALA A 369 1.61 -11.67 -20.48
C ALA A 369 1.71 -12.67 -19.31
N THR A 370 0.63 -13.39 -19.05
CA THR A 370 0.72 -14.59 -18.20
C THR A 370 1.42 -15.72 -18.98
N PRO A 371 2.08 -16.69 -18.30
CA PRO A 371 2.66 -17.84 -18.98
C PRO A 371 1.66 -18.56 -19.89
N HIS A 372 0.40 -18.68 -19.46
CA HIS A 372 -0.66 -19.29 -20.26
C HIS A 372 -1.07 -18.43 -21.47
N GLU A 373 -1.24 -17.12 -21.33
CA GLU A 373 -1.57 -16.24 -22.46
C GLU A 373 -0.46 -16.28 -23.52
N TYR A 374 0.80 -16.21 -23.10
CA TYR A 374 1.96 -16.25 -23.99
C TYR A 374 2.10 -17.60 -24.70
N ASP A 375 1.82 -18.69 -23.98
CA ASP A 375 1.78 -20.05 -24.50
C ASP A 375 0.69 -20.24 -25.57
N LEU A 376 -0.54 -19.78 -25.29
CA LEU A 376 -1.64 -19.83 -26.27
C LEU A 376 -1.33 -19.05 -27.54
N ALA A 377 -0.77 -17.84 -27.41
CA ALA A 377 -0.43 -16.98 -28.54
C ALA A 377 0.62 -17.60 -29.49
N ARG A 378 1.39 -18.59 -29.02
CA ARG A 378 2.44 -19.29 -29.79
C ARG A 378 2.10 -20.74 -30.13
N THR A 379 0.97 -21.23 -29.63
CA THR A 379 0.46 -22.53 -30.04
C THR A 379 -0.13 -22.37 -31.45
N PRO A 380 0.34 -23.09 -32.46
CA PRO A 380 -0.26 -23.02 -33.79
C PRO A 380 -1.75 -23.34 -33.68
N GLN A 381 -2.62 -22.39 -34.01
CA GLN A 381 -4.03 -22.71 -34.18
C GLN A 381 -4.11 -23.64 -35.38
N ALA A 382 -4.55 -24.88 -35.16
CA ALA A 382 -5.00 -25.71 -36.26
C ALA A 382 -6.15 -24.95 -36.92
N LEU A 383 -5.88 -24.34 -38.08
CA LEU A 383 -6.90 -23.82 -38.96
C LEU A 383 -7.86 -24.98 -39.21
N THR A 384 -9.00 -24.95 -38.54
CA THR A 384 -10.14 -25.77 -38.90
C THR A 384 -10.64 -25.16 -40.19
N THR A 385 -10.07 -25.61 -41.31
CA THR A 385 -10.71 -25.55 -42.61
C THR A 385 -11.97 -26.39 -42.51
N ALA A 386 -13.04 -25.79 -41.98
CA ALA A 386 -14.39 -26.26 -42.17
C ALA A 386 -14.67 -26.10 -43.67
N GLY A 387 -14.51 -27.20 -44.41
CA GLY A 387 -14.98 -27.28 -45.77
C GLY A 387 -16.49 -27.12 -45.79
N SER A 388 -16.97 -26.18 -46.59
CA SER A 388 -18.27 -26.18 -47.27
C SER A 388 -18.16 -25.23 -48.45
#